data_AF-N6YBU1-F1
#
_entry.id   AF-N6YBU1-F1
#
_cell.length_a   1.000
_cell.length_b   1.000
_cell.length_c   1.000
_cell.angle_alpha   90.00
_cell.angle_beta   90.00
_cell.angle_gamma   90.00
#
_symmetry.space_group_name_H-M   'P 1'
#
loop_
_entity.id
_entity.type
_entity.pdbx_description
1 polymer ?
#
loop_
_entity_poly.entity_id
_entity_poly.type
_entity_poly.pdbx_seq_one_letter_code
_entity_poly.pdbx_strand_id
1 'polypeptide(L)'
;MTTADWAPMADISEDENAFLLKLDLPEVPKDAARVSAENGVLTISGERKLEKEKQCKKFHRIERAYGRFVRSFVLPDNVDPTKVTADERRRAGSAACQARASQTETD
;
A
#
# COMPACT_ATOMS: atom_id res chain seq x y z
N MET A 1 -2.06 -19.20 -6.60
CA MET A 1 -2.37 -18.16 -5.61
C MET A 1 -1.06 -17.61 -5.08
N THR A 2 -0.74 -16.36 -5.37
CA THR A 2 0.46 -15.70 -4.82
C THR A 2 0.22 -15.46 -3.32
N THR A 3 0.87 -16.24 -2.47
CA THR A 3 0.82 -16.04 -1.02
C THR A 3 1.61 -14.78 -0.67
N ALA A 4 0.97 -13.83 0.00
CA ALA A 4 1.65 -12.68 0.58
C ALA A 4 2.43 -13.14 1.82
N ASP A 5 3.66 -12.64 1.96
CA ASP A 5 4.56 -12.98 3.07
C ASP A 5 4.26 -12.12 4.32
N TRP A 6 3.67 -10.94 4.13
CA TRP A 6 3.17 -10.07 5.20
C TRP A 6 2.04 -9.14 4.73
N ALA A 7 1.32 -8.57 5.70
CA ALA A 7 0.22 -7.63 5.48
C ALA A 7 0.52 -6.28 6.16
N PRO A 8 0.96 -5.26 5.40
CA PRO A 8 1.12 -3.90 5.90
C PRO A 8 -0.17 -3.37 6.52
N MET A 9 -0.08 -2.61 7.61
CA MET A 9 -1.26 -1.96 8.21
C MET A 9 -1.84 -0.94 7.22
N ALA A 10 -3.16 -0.79 7.26
CA ALA A 10 -3.87 0.11 6.37
C ALA A 10 -5.03 0.79 7.07
N ASP A 11 -5.18 2.10 6.83
CA ASP A 11 -6.32 2.90 7.24
C ASP A 11 -7.12 3.32 6.00
N ILE A 12 -8.45 3.30 6.12
CA ILE A 12 -9.37 3.79 5.10
C ILE A 12 -10.21 4.89 5.72
N SER A 13 -10.30 6.02 5.05
CA SER A 13 -11.18 7.13 5.41
C SER A 13 -11.91 7.63 4.18
N GLU A 14 -13.07 8.23 4.38
CA GLU A 14 -13.91 8.80 3.34
C GLU A 14 -14.22 10.26 3.69
N ASP A 15 -14.18 11.13 2.69
CA ASP A 15 -14.77 12.47 2.73
C ASP A 15 -15.78 12.64 1.59
N GLU A 16 -16.40 13.81 1.46
CA GLU A 16 -17.42 14.09 0.43
C GLU A 16 -16.94 13.89 -1.01
N ASN A 17 -15.63 13.86 -1.26
CA ASN A 17 -15.04 13.83 -2.60
C ASN A 17 -14.36 12.51 -2.93
N ALA A 18 -13.82 11.81 -1.93
CA ALA A 18 -12.97 10.64 -2.18
C ALA A 18 -12.82 9.69 -1.00
N PHE A 19 -12.47 8.45 -1.36
CA PHE A 19 -11.87 7.49 -0.45
C PHE A 19 -10.36 7.69 -0.40
N LEU A 20 -9.79 7.72 0.80
CA LEU A 20 -8.36 7.80 1.06
C LEU A 20 -7.90 6.55 1.81
N LEU A 21 -7.05 5.77 1.13
CA LEU A 21 -6.41 4.58 1.66
C LEU A 21 -4.95 4.91 2.00
N LYS A 22 -4.50 4.61 3.22
CA LYS A 22 -3.12 4.83 3.68
C LYS A 22 -2.52 3.52 4.13
N LEU A 23 -1.37 3.13 3.58
CA LEU A 23 -0.64 1.92 3.98
C LEU A 23 0.72 2.26 4.57
N ASP A 24 1.07 1.63 5.70
CA ASP A 24 2.40 1.74 6.30
C ASP A 24 3.41 0.81 5.60
N LEU A 25 4.28 1.38 4.78
CA LEU A 25 5.28 0.69 3.96
C LEU A 25 6.72 1.08 4.34
N PRO A 26 7.16 0.91 5.60
CA PRO A 26 8.50 1.29 6.01
C PRO A 26 9.55 0.51 5.21
N GLU A 27 10.64 1.19 4.80
CA GLU A 27 11.76 0.62 4.03
C GLU A 27 11.38 0.02 2.66
N VAL A 28 10.18 0.27 2.16
CA VAL A 28 9.82 -0.06 0.79
C VAL A 28 10.29 1.10 -0.12
N PRO A 29 11.11 0.84 -1.15
CA PRO A 29 11.47 1.84 -2.16
C PRO A 29 10.25 2.36 -2.92
N LYS A 30 10.32 3.60 -3.43
CA LYS A 30 9.15 4.24 -4.06
C LYS A 30 8.62 3.51 -5.30
N ASP A 31 9.55 2.93 -6.03
CA ASP A 31 9.34 2.19 -7.27
C ASP A 31 8.99 0.72 -7.02
N ALA A 32 9.03 0.26 -5.76
CA ALA A 32 8.74 -1.12 -5.40
C ALA A 32 7.26 -1.37 -5.04
N ALA A 33 6.47 -0.30 -4.84
CA ALA A 33 5.03 -0.39 -4.65
C ALA A 33 4.29 -0.22 -5.98
N ARG A 34 3.31 -1.09 -6.24
CA ARG A 34 2.43 -1.03 -7.41
C ARG A 34 1.00 -0.89 -6.94
N VAL A 35 0.28 0.02 -7.57
CA VAL A 35 -1.14 0.27 -7.34
C VAL A 35 -1.91 -0.02 -8.62
N SER A 36 -2.97 -0.83 -8.53
CA SER A 36 -3.89 -1.09 -9.64
C SER A 36 -5.33 -1.04 -9.16
N ALA A 37 -6.25 -0.63 -10.02
CA ALA A 37 -7.68 -0.61 -9.77
C ALA A 37 -8.39 -1.31 -10.93
N GLU A 38 -8.88 -2.53 -10.68
CA GLU A 38 -9.47 -3.39 -11.71
C GLU A 38 -10.70 -4.09 -11.13
N ASN A 39 -11.79 -4.16 -11.90
CA ASN A 39 -13.02 -4.87 -11.51
C ASN A 39 -13.55 -4.46 -10.12
N GLY A 40 -13.53 -3.15 -9.81
CA GLY A 40 -13.98 -2.63 -8.52
C GLY A 40 -13.05 -2.95 -7.35
N VAL A 41 -11.81 -3.42 -7.60
CA VAL A 41 -10.85 -3.76 -6.55
C VAL A 41 -9.58 -2.93 -6.70
N LEU A 42 -9.27 -2.14 -5.66
CA LEU A 42 -8.00 -1.46 -5.51
C LEU A 42 -6.99 -2.42 -4.88
N THR A 43 -5.88 -2.67 -5.57
CA THR A 43 -4.80 -3.54 -5.09
C THR A 43 -3.50 -2.76 -4.97
N ILE A 44 -2.87 -2.85 -3.80
CA ILE A 44 -1.52 -2.33 -3.54
C ILE A 44 -0.62 -3.53 -3.24
N SER A 45 0.45 -3.66 -4.01
CA SER A 45 1.39 -4.77 -3.90
C SER A 45 2.83 -4.31 -3.96
N GLY A 46 3.75 -5.12 -3.46
CA GLY A 46 5.17 -4.82 -3.50
C GLY A 46 5.98 -5.81 -2.68
N GLU A 47 7.25 -5.46 -2.43
CA GLU A 47 8.15 -6.27 -1.61
C GLU A 47 8.97 -5.39 -0.66
N ARG A 48 9.01 -5.79 0.61
CA ARG A 48 9.93 -5.24 1.60
C ARG A 48 11.10 -6.21 1.77
N LYS A 49 12.30 -5.81 1.36
CA LYS A 49 13.49 -6.66 1.49
C LYS A 49 14.01 -6.64 2.92
N LEU A 50 14.44 -7.79 3.42
CA LEU A 50 15.27 -7.85 4.62
C LEU A 50 16.71 -7.48 4.23
N GLU A 51 17.30 -6.47 4.87
CA GLU A 51 18.72 -6.13 4.71
C GLU A 51 19.60 -7.30 5.17
N LYS A 52 19.88 -8.28 4.31
CA LYS A 52 20.86 -9.35 4.57
C LYS A 52 22.26 -8.98 4.09
N GLU A 53 22.38 -7.93 3.28
CA GLU A 53 23.60 -7.56 2.56
C GLU A 53 24.48 -6.62 3.38
N LYS A 54 25.20 -7.23 4.33
CA LYS A 54 26.62 -6.99 4.60
C LYS A 54 26.98 -8.11 5.56
N GLN A 55 27.88 -9.00 5.16
CA GLN A 55 28.35 -10.17 5.95
C GLN A 55 28.95 -9.82 7.33
N CYS A 56 28.84 -8.57 7.79
CA CYS A 56 29.32 -8.03 9.05
C CYS A 56 28.22 -7.67 10.06
N LYS A 57 26.92 -7.90 9.79
CA LYS A 57 25.84 -7.61 10.75
C LYS A 57 25.31 -8.89 11.41
N LYS A 58 25.46 -9.01 12.73
CA LYS A 58 24.81 -10.05 13.54
C LYS A 58 23.46 -9.53 14.03
N PHE A 59 22.37 -10.13 13.55
CA PHE A 59 21.04 -9.83 14.07
C PHE A 59 20.82 -10.59 15.39
N HIS A 60 20.52 -9.85 16.46
CA HIS A 60 20.12 -10.47 17.73
C HIS A 60 18.65 -10.89 17.72
N ARG A 61 17.80 -10.16 16.99
CA ARG A 61 16.37 -10.42 16.86
C ARG A 61 15.80 -9.68 15.64
N ILE A 62 14.85 -10.30 14.94
CA ILE A 62 14.10 -9.71 13.83
C ILE A 62 12.60 -9.90 14.14
N GLU A 63 11.89 -8.80 14.39
CA GLU A 63 10.43 -8.82 14.67
C GLU A 63 9.63 -8.22 13.53
N ARG A 64 10.27 -7.34 12.75
CA ARG A 64 9.64 -6.63 11.65
C ARG A 64 9.43 -7.61 10.49
N ALA A 65 8.18 -7.73 10.07
CA ALA A 65 7.84 -8.53 8.90
C ALA A 65 8.50 -7.98 7.62
N TYR A 66 8.79 -8.88 6.69
CA TYR A 66 9.42 -8.59 5.39
C TYR A 66 8.90 -9.58 4.35
N GLY A 67 9.25 -9.37 3.09
CA GLY A 67 8.81 -10.15 1.94
C GLY A 67 7.74 -9.42 1.13
N ARG A 68 7.06 -10.18 0.27
CA ARG A 68 6.02 -9.66 -0.62
C ARG A 68 4.75 -9.35 0.16
N PHE A 69 4.08 -8.27 -0.21
CA PHE A 69 2.75 -7.93 0.31
C PHE A 69 1.77 -7.71 -0.83
N VAL A 70 0.51 -8.01 -0.55
CA VAL A 70 -0.63 -7.66 -1.40
C VAL A 70 -1.77 -7.26 -0.45
N ARG A 71 -2.32 -6.07 -0.64
CA ARG A 71 -3.50 -5.56 0.05
C ARG A 71 -4.53 -5.20 -1.00
N SER A 72 -5.71 -5.80 -0.91
CA SER A 72 -6.81 -5.56 -1.84
C SER A 72 -8.02 -5.05 -1.08
N PHE A 73 -8.70 -4.06 -1.65
CA PHE A 73 -9.86 -3.40 -1.07
C PHE A 73 -10.94 -3.29 -2.14
N VAL A 74 -12.14 -3.74 -1.80
CA VAL A 74 -13.30 -3.54 -2.68
C VAL A 74 -13.68 -2.07 -2.61
N LEU A 75 -13.71 -1.42 -3.77
CA LEU A 75 -14.18 -0.07 -3.92
C LEU A 75 -15.72 -0.10 -3.98
N PRO A 76 -16.40 0.87 -3.37
CA PRO A 76 -17.84 1.01 -3.54
C PRO A 76 -18.18 1.40 -4.99
N ASP A 77 -19.44 1.17 -5.38
CA ASP A 77 -19.91 1.38 -6.75
C ASP A 77 -19.86 2.85 -7.22
N ASN A 78 -19.84 3.80 -6.28
CA ASN A 78 -19.75 5.24 -6.54
C ASN A 78 -18.31 5.72 -6.78
N VAL A 79 -17.35 4.83 -6.99
CA VAL A 79 -15.95 5.18 -7.27
C VAL A 79 -15.63 4.92 -8.72
N ASP A 80 -15.04 5.91 -9.39
CA ASP A 80 -14.50 5.73 -10.75
C ASP A 80 -13.11 5.07 -10.68
N PRO A 81 -12.96 3.80 -11.11
CA PRO A 81 -11.68 3.09 -11.04
C PRO A 81 -10.61 3.73 -11.95
N THR A 82 -11.02 4.51 -12.96
CA THR A 82 -10.08 5.24 -13.84
C THR A 82 -9.51 6.49 -13.17
N LYS A 83 -10.12 6.96 -12.08
CA LYS A 83 -9.73 8.15 -11.30
C LYS A 83 -9.09 7.80 -9.97
N VAL A 84 -8.35 6.69 -9.93
CA VAL A 84 -7.50 6.34 -8.80
C VAL A 84 -6.13 6.99 -8.97
N THR A 85 -5.74 7.78 -7.99
CA THR A 85 -4.41 8.40 -7.90
C THR A 85 -3.67 7.81 -6.72
N ALA A 86 -2.36 7.61 -6.87
CA ALA A 86 -1.51 7.13 -5.80
C ALA A 86 -0.31 8.06 -5.63
N ASP A 87 -0.02 8.43 -4.39
CA ASP A 87 1.18 9.20 -4.03
C ASP A 87 1.88 8.50 -2.86
N GLU A 88 3.18 8.71 -2.77
CA GLU A 88 3.97 8.25 -1.65
C GLU A 88 4.40 9.40 -0.75
N ARG A 89 3.84 9.39 0.45
CA ARG A 89 4.24 10.33 1.48
C ARG A 89 5.34 9.72 2.34
N ARG A 90 6.54 10.31 2.29
CA ARG A 90 7.63 9.99 3.22
C ARG A 90 7.66 11.00 4.35
N ARG A 91 7.58 10.52 5.59
CA ARG A 91 7.89 11.28 6.80
C ARG A 91 9.00 10.54 7.54
N ALA A 92 9.76 11.25 8.39
CA ALA A 92 10.78 10.61 9.20
C ALA A 92 10.14 9.47 10.03
N GLY A 93 10.53 8.22 9.75
CA GLY A 93 10.04 7.02 10.44
C GLY A 93 8.87 6.27 9.80
N SER A 94 8.16 6.81 8.80
CA SER A 94 7.12 6.08 8.06
C SER A 94 7.08 6.50 6.58
N ALA A 95 7.15 5.51 5.70
CA ALA A 95 6.78 5.68 4.29
C ALA A 95 5.35 5.17 4.15
N ALA A 96 4.44 6.05 3.72
CA ALA A 96 3.05 5.71 3.53
C ALA A 96 2.70 5.78 2.03
N CYS A 97 2.10 4.72 1.50
CA CYS A 97 1.41 4.80 0.22
C CYS A 97 0.01 5.32 0.46
N GLN A 98 -0.38 6.38 -0.24
CA GLN A 98 -1.71 6.96 -0.17
C GLN A 98 -2.38 6.77 -1.53
N ALA A 99 -3.48 6.03 -1.58
CA ALA A 99 -4.32 5.95 -2.76
C ALA A 99 -5.61 6.74 -2.53
N ARG A 100 -5.96 7.60 -3.48
CA ARG A 100 -7.18 8.38 -3.50
C ARG A 100 -8.05 7.91 -4.65
N ALA A 101 -9.26 7.46 -4.35
CA ALA A 101 -10.24 7.05 -5.33
C ALA A 101 -11.39 8.07 -5.33
N SER A 102 -11.58 8.75 -6.46
CA SER A 102 -12.55 9.85 -6.56
C SER A 102 -13.96 9.30 -6.72
N GLN A 103 -14.91 9.89 -5.99
CA GLN A 103 -16.31 9.54 -6.14
C GLN A 103 -16.87 10.09 -7.45
N THR A 104 -17.81 9.36 -8.06
CA THR A 104 -18.64 9.85 -9.16
C THR A 104 -19.72 10.75 -8.58
N GLU A 105 -19.97 11.92 -9.18
CA GLU A 105 -21.13 12.74 -8.83
C GLU A 105 -22.40 11.88 -8.92
N THR A 106 -23.14 11.84 -7.81
CA THR A 106 -24.45 11.18 -7.75
C THR A 106 -25.47 12.22 -8.20
N ASP A 107 -26.02 12.04 -9.39
CA ASP A 107 -27.15 12.83 -9.90
C ASP A 107 -28.45 12.50 -9.13
#